data_AF-A0A3N9NI93-F1
#
_entry.id   AF-A0A3N9NI93-F1
#
_cell.length_a   1.000
_cell.length_b   1.000
_cell.length_c   1.000
_cell.angle_alpha   90.00
_cell.angle_beta   90.00
_cell.angle_gamma   90.00
#
_symmetry.space_group_name_H-M   'P 1'
#
loop_
_entity.id
_entity.type
_entity.pdbx_description
1 polymer ?
#
loop_
_entity_poly.entity_id
_entity_poly.type
_entity_poly.pdbx_seq_one_letter_code
_entity_poly.pdbx_strand_id
1 'polypeptide(L)'
;MGDIYKMWTSHFADATTYPELAKIKDDNGDGVIEVNRPDEVDALITSVSALLNDIKYPMDGKKVVWAMDDRVYSSGSEYRTLPKEEWEASVYGNVHTYNHDVFPARSALGSNGCLDCHDNKSAFFMSQVVRYPFDENGHAVTMPQYRLLGLTPFSAWTGIWRETRLKPVLYIGLFLLLMIPLALAGEFVLRWIYGPHQMPKILAYLPVFLVALFSIAVLLLMADRQLVNFILPSRFWLDSNHFAIAMVILFAGILAVVYRLRNAVQKKSKNRKQMFWTKELVATFVVLFVAGLLMLIKVPGLAEVNRFAYTIFDVALLFVLIGALVTFYTRIIKNTIQQTKTA
;
A
#
# COMPACT_ATOMS: atom_id res chain seq x y z
N MET A 1 -21.74 -10.23 35.69
CA MET A 1 -20.39 -10.82 35.87
C MET A 1 -20.14 -11.31 37.29
N GLY A 2 -20.55 -10.60 38.35
CA GLY A 2 -20.28 -11.01 39.73
C GLY A 2 -20.73 -12.44 40.10
N ASP A 3 -21.90 -12.88 39.65
CA ASP A 3 -22.40 -14.24 39.98
C ASP A 3 -21.64 -15.35 39.25
N ILE A 4 -21.23 -15.11 37.99
CA ILE A 4 -20.36 -16.04 37.23
C ILE A 4 -19.00 -16.17 37.92
N TYR A 5 -18.42 -15.06 38.37
CA TYR A 5 -17.15 -15.10 39.11
C TYR A 5 -17.28 -15.88 40.43
N LYS A 6 -18.39 -15.69 41.17
CA LYS A 6 -18.68 -16.44 42.39
C LYS A 6 -18.84 -17.93 42.10
N MET A 7 -19.55 -18.31 41.05
CA MET A 7 -19.72 -19.71 40.61
C MET A 7 -18.37 -20.40 40.43
N TRP A 8 -17.47 -19.77 39.68
CA TRP A 8 -16.10 -20.26 39.48
C TRP A 8 -15.29 -20.30 40.79
N THR A 9 -15.39 -19.26 41.62
CA THR A 9 -14.69 -19.20 42.91
C THR A 9 -15.14 -20.31 43.85
N SER A 10 -16.45 -20.59 43.91
CA SER A 10 -17.02 -21.68 44.69
C SER A 10 -16.57 -23.04 44.18
N HIS A 11 -16.52 -23.25 42.87
CA HIS A 11 -15.99 -24.48 42.27
C HIS A 11 -14.51 -24.69 42.61
N PHE A 12 -13.68 -23.65 42.54
CA PHE A 12 -12.26 -23.77 42.89
C PHE A 12 -12.04 -24.02 44.39
N ALA A 13 -12.93 -23.55 45.25
CA ALA A 13 -12.89 -23.85 46.68
C ALA A 13 -13.39 -25.28 46.99
N ASP A 14 -14.39 -25.76 46.26
CA ASP A 14 -14.98 -27.08 46.38
C ASP A 14 -15.48 -27.58 45.02
N ALA A 15 -14.76 -28.54 44.43
CA ALA A 15 -15.04 -29.09 43.10
C ALA A 15 -16.40 -29.82 42.99
N THR A 16 -17.05 -30.12 44.12
CA THR A 16 -18.41 -30.67 44.12
C THR A 16 -19.47 -29.61 43.83
N THR A 17 -19.13 -28.32 44.01
CA THR A 17 -19.96 -27.19 43.62
C THR A 17 -19.75 -26.91 42.13
N TYR A 18 -20.82 -26.98 41.33
CA TYR A 18 -20.78 -26.88 39.86
C TYR A 18 -19.75 -27.85 39.22
N PRO A 19 -19.88 -29.18 39.41
CA PRO A 19 -18.84 -30.16 39.08
C PRO A 19 -18.53 -30.24 37.59
N GLU A 20 -19.46 -29.86 36.73
CA GLU A 20 -19.27 -29.82 35.28
C GLU A 20 -18.13 -28.90 34.86
N LEU A 21 -17.86 -27.82 35.61
CA LEU A 21 -16.76 -26.89 35.33
C LEU A 21 -15.38 -27.57 35.34
N ALA A 22 -15.22 -28.72 35.99
CA ALA A 22 -13.96 -29.48 35.98
C ALA A 22 -13.60 -30.06 34.60
N LYS A 23 -14.54 -30.07 33.65
CA LYS A 23 -14.29 -30.45 32.25
C LYS A 23 -13.53 -29.38 31.48
N ILE A 24 -13.65 -28.12 31.90
CA ILE A 24 -13.06 -26.95 31.25
C ILE A 24 -11.62 -26.80 31.73
N LYS A 25 -10.67 -26.77 30.80
CA LYS A 25 -9.24 -26.80 31.11
C LYS A 25 -8.51 -25.63 30.47
N ASP A 26 -7.30 -25.40 30.97
CA ASP A 26 -6.28 -24.60 30.29
C ASP A 26 -5.61 -25.53 29.27
N ASP A 27 -5.98 -25.37 28.01
CA ASP A 27 -5.54 -26.26 26.93
C ASP A 27 -4.14 -25.88 26.40
N ASN A 28 -3.71 -24.62 26.56
CA ASN A 28 -2.44 -24.12 26.03
C ASN A 28 -1.36 -23.89 27.11
N GLY A 29 -1.72 -24.02 28.39
CA GLY A 29 -0.83 -23.89 29.54
C GLY A 29 -0.49 -22.45 29.94
N ASP A 30 -1.28 -21.45 29.51
CA ASP A 30 -1.03 -20.04 29.81
C ASP A 30 -1.63 -19.57 31.16
N GLY A 31 -2.32 -20.47 31.86
CA GLY A 31 -2.98 -20.22 33.13
C GLY A 31 -4.42 -19.71 33.00
N VAL A 32 -4.96 -19.59 31.78
CA VAL A 32 -6.34 -19.22 31.50
C VAL A 32 -7.09 -20.46 31.01
N ILE A 33 -8.27 -20.70 31.56
CA ILE A 33 -9.13 -21.80 31.10
C ILE A 33 -9.94 -21.36 29.88
N GLU A 34 -10.02 -22.21 28.86
CA GLU A 34 -10.76 -21.94 27.64
C GLU A 34 -12.05 -22.75 27.56
N VAL A 35 -13.09 -22.16 26.97
CA VAL A 35 -14.33 -22.87 26.62
C VAL A 35 -14.36 -23.00 25.11
N ASN A 36 -13.76 -24.08 24.59
CA ASN A 36 -13.46 -24.21 23.17
C ASN A 36 -13.84 -25.59 22.58
N ARG A 37 -14.05 -26.61 23.41
CA ARG A 37 -14.53 -27.94 22.99
C ARG A 37 -16.04 -28.14 23.22
N PRO A 38 -16.69 -29.06 22.49
CA PRO A 38 -18.11 -29.35 22.68
C PRO A 38 -18.50 -29.66 24.13
N ASP A 39 -17.75 -30.53 24.80
CA ASP A 39 -18.04 -30.94 26.18
C ASP A 39 -17.87 -29.82 27.20
N GLU A 40 -16.95 -28.88 26.94
CA GLU A 40 -16.74 -27.68 27.76
C GLU A 40 -17.83 -26.63 27.58
N VAL A 41 -18.30 -26.45 26.34
CA VAL A 41 -19.44 -25.60 26.04
C VAL A 41 -20.69 -26.13 26.75
N ASP A 42 -20.93 -27.45 26.69
CA ASP A 42 -22.02 -28.09 27.43
C ASP A 42 -21.85 -27.95 28.94
N ALA A 43 -20.62 -28.10 29.45
CA ALA A 43 -20.30 -27.92 30.86
C ALA A 43 -20.59 -26.51 31.35
N LEU A 44 -20.20 -25.48 30.58
CA LEU A 44 -20.44 -24.08 30.92
C LEU A 44 -21.94 -23.78 30.89
N ILE A 45 -22.66 -24.17 29.82
CA ILE A 45 -24.11 -23.96 29.69
C ILE A 45 -24.85 -24.61 30.86
N THR A 46 -24.46 -25.84 31.22
CA THR A 46 -25.07 -26.59 32.33
C THR A 46 -24.80 -25.91 33.68
N SER A 47 -23.55 -25.52 33.95
CA SER A 47 -23.16 -24.89 35.21
C SER A 47 -23.83 -23.53 35.40
N VAL A 48 -23.88 -22.70 34.34
CA VAL A 48 -24.56 -21.41 34.38
C VAL A 48 -26.07 -21.58 34.54
N SER A 49 -26.67 -22.61 33.91
CA SER A 49 -28.10 -22.92 34.12
C SER A 49 -28.39 -23.30 35.57
N ALA A 50 -27.53 -24.12 36.19
CA ALA A 50 -27.63 -24.48 37.60
C ALA A 50 -27.52 -23.24 38.50
N LEU A 51 -26.50 -22.39 38.28
CA LEU A 51 -26.33 -21.12 38.99
C LEU A 51 -27.59 -20.24 38.93
N LEU A 52 -28.16 -20.08 37.74
CA LEU A 52 -29.37 -19.25 37.56
C LEU A 52 -30.56 -19.80 38.34
N ASN A 53 -30.70 -21.13 38.44
CA ASN A 53 -31.72 -21.75 39.28
C ASN A 53 -31.45 -21.53 40.78
N ASP A 54 -30.21 -21.66 41.23
CA ASP A 54 -29.82 -21.49 42.64
C ASP A 54 -30.14 -20.07 43.14
N ILE A 55 -29.85 -19.06 42.31
CA ILE A 55 -30.16 -17.66 42.63
C ILE A 55 -31.62 -17.27 42.34
N LYS A 56 -32.45 -18.25 41.93
CA LYS A 56 -33.88 -18.07 41.61
C LYS A 56 -34.13 -17.04 40.50
N TYR A 57 -33.25 -17.01 39.50
CA TYR A 57 -33.46 -16.19 38.31
C TYR A 57 -34.66 -16.73 37.50
N PRO A 58 -35.57 -15.88 36.99
CA PRO A 58 -36.76 -16.34 36.26
C PRO A 58 -36.37 -16.86 34.87
N MET A 59 -36.25 -18.18 34.75
CA MET A 59 -35.84 -18.90 33.54
C MET A 59 -37.00 -19.29 32.61
N ASP A 60 -38.26 -19.01 32.99
CA ASP A 60 -39.42 -19.34 32.15
C ASP A 60 -39.29 -18.72 30.75
N GLY A 61 -39.35 -19.56 29.72
CA GLY A 61 -39.19 -19.16 28.32
C GLY A 61 -37.76 -18.73 27.93
N LYS A 62 -36.76 -18.95 28.79
CA LYS A 62 -35.35 -18.59 28.54
C LYS A 62 -34.46 -19.84 28.59
N LYS A 63 -33.33 -19.76 27.88
CA LYS A 63 -32.29 -20.81 27.88
C LYS A 63 -30.92 -20.15 27.91
N VAL A 64 -29.97 -20.76 28.64
CA VAL A 64 -28.56 -20.36 28.60
C VAL A 64 -27.96 -20.80 27.27
N VAL A 65 -27.21 -19.89 26.66
CA VAL A 65 -26.47 -20.14 25.42
C VAL A 65 -25.04 -19.66 25.57
N TRP A 66 -24.11 -20.27 24.85
CA TRP A 66 -22.75 -19.77 24.72
C TRP A 66 -22.61 -18.99 23.42
N ALA A 67 -22.16 -17.74 23.53
CA ALA A 67 -21.99 -16.84 22.40
C ALA A 67 -20.50 -16.65 22.12
N MET A 68 -20.05 -17.01 20.92
CA MET A 68 -18.65 -16.88 20.50
C MET A 68 -18.58 -16.29 19.08
N ASP A 69 -18.07 -15.07 18.97
CA ASP A 69 -18.10 -14.23 17.75
C ASP A 69 -19.50 -14.11 17.13
N ASP A 70 -19.76 -14.83 16.03
CA ASP A 70 -21.03 -14.84 15.30
C ASP A 70 -21.86 -16.11 15.59
N ARG A 71 -21.39 -17.00 16.47
CA ARG A 71 -22.05 -18.27 16.80
C ARG A 71 -22.79 -18.19 18.13
N VAL A 72 -24.02 -18.73 18.14
CA VAL A 72 -24.81 -19.01 19.34
C VAL A 72 -24.92 -20.52 19.51
N TYR A 73 -24.24 -21.07 20.49
CA TYR A 73 -24.29 -22.49 20.85
C TYR A 73 -25.45 -22.75 21.80
N SER A 74 -26.35 -23.65 21.40
CA SER A 74 -27.42 -24.20 22.24
C SER A 74 -27.01 -25.48 22.97
N SER A 75 -25.94 -26.11 22.49
CA SER A 75 -25.19 -27.20 23.10
C SER A 75 -23.76 -27.17 22.54
N GLY A 76 -22.88 -28.04 23.01
CA GLY A 76 -21.51 -28.19 22.53
C GLY A 76 -21.39 -28.53 21.05
N SER A 77 -22.41 -29.20 20.50
CA SER A 77 -22.42 -29.68 19.11
C SER A 77 -23.38 -28.92 18.20
N GLU A 78 -24.30 -28.13 18.76
CA GLU A 78 -25.30 -27.38 17.99
C GLU A 78 -25.13 -25.88 18.18
N TYR A 79 -24.92 -25.18 17.07
CA TYR A 79 -24.95 -23.72 17.04
C TYR A 79 -25.68 -23.20 15.82
N ARG A 80 -26.17 -21.96 15.94
CA ARG A 80 -26.61 -21.15 14.80
C ARG A 80 -25.66 -19.97 14.63
N THR A 81 -25.36 -19.63 13.39
CA THR A 81 -24.65 -18.40 13.05
C THR A 81 -25.65 -17.25 12.96
N LEU A 82 -25.35 -16.13 13.61
CA LEU A 82 -26.11 -14.91 13.47
C LEU A 82 -25.62 -14.12 12.25
N PRO A 83 -26.52 -13.49 11.49
CA PRO A 83 -26.11 -12.60 10.42
C PRO A 83 -25.32 -11.43 11.02
N LYS A 84 -24.16 -11.13 10.41
CA LYS A 84 -23.26 -10.03 10.76
C LYS A 84 -23.07 -9.16 9.53
N GLU A 85 -23.27 -7.86 9.65
CA GLU A 85 -22.99 -6.93 8.54
C GLU A 85 -21.47 -6.73 8.34
N GLU A 86 -21.06 -6.27 7.16
CA GLU A 86 -19.64 -6.05 6.84
C GLU A 86 -18.96 -5.05 7.80
N TRP A 87 -19.72 -4.10 8.33
CA TRP A 87 -19.24 -3.08 9.28
C TRP A 87 -19.40 -3.47 10.76
N GLU A 88 -19.92 -4.66 11.05
CA GLU A 88 -20.11 -5.14 12.43
C GLU A 88 -18.91 -5.98 12.89
N ALA A 89 -18.26 -5.53 13.97
CA ALA A 89 -17.24 -6.33 14.64
C ALA A 89 -17.86 -7.60 15.28
N SER A 90 -19.05 -7.47 15.87
CA SER A 90 -19.82 -8.56 16.48
C SER A 90 -21.32 -8.31 16.34
N VAL A 91 -22.07 -9.40 16.19
CA VAL A 91 -23.55 -9.45 16.16
C VAL A 91 -24.21 -9.09 17.49
N TYR A 92 -23.45 -9.09 18.59
CA TYR A 92 -23.97 -8.81 19.94
C TYR A 92 -23.83 -7.35 20.35
N GLY A 93 -23.50 -6.48 19.39
CA GLY A 93 -23.16 -5.09 19.64
C GLY A 93 -21.75 -4.96 20.22
N ASN A 94 -21.04 -3.93 19.79
CA ASN A 94 -19.69 -3.70 20.25
C ASN A 94 -19.69 -2.82 21.51
N VAL A 95 -19.27 -3.36 22.67
CA VAL A 95 -18.88 -2.54 23.85
C VAL A 95 -17.44 -2.05 23.77
N HIS A 96 -16.73 -2.31 22.67
CA HIS A 96 -15.52 -1.57 22.38
C HIS A 96 -16.01 -0.17 22.03
N THR A 97 -15.90 0.73 23.01
CA THR A 97 -15.84 2.14 22.72
C THR A 97 -14.73 2.28 21.67
N TYR A 98 -15.09 2.52 20.41
CA TYR A 98 -14.13 2.96 19.41
C TYR A 98 -13.74 4.40 19.75
N ASN A 99 -13.17 4.62 20.93
CA ASN A 99 -12.34 5.78 21.24
C ASN A 99 -10.97 5.53 20.63
N HIS A 100 -10.93 5.35 19.32
CA HIS A 100 -9.72 5.56 18.57
C HIS A 100 -9.88 7.00 18.15
N ASP A 101 -8.92 7.85 18.49
CA ASP A 101 -8.89 9.20 17.98
C ASP A 101 -9.02 9.15 16.45
N VAL A 102 -10.24 9.37 15.96
CA VAL A 102 -10.51 9.48 14.52
C VAL A 102 -9.98 10.85 14.12
N PHE A 103 -8.67 10.90 13.92
CA PHE A 103 -8.03 12.07 13.39
C PHE A 103 -8.28 12.15 11.88
N PRO A 104 -8.32 13.37 11.31
CA PRO A 104 -8.23 13.54 9.87
C PRO A 104 -7.06 12.73 9.29
N ALA A 105 -7.16 12.24 8.06
CA ALA A 105 -6.09 11.46 7.41
C ALA A 105 -4.70 12.14 7.48
N ARG A 106 -4.66 13.48 7.56
CA ARG A 106 -3.42 14.26 7.75
C ARG A 106 -2.76 14.07 9.11
N SER A 107 -3.49 13.70 10.16
CA SER A 107 -2.95 13.38 11.48
C SER A 107 -2.87 11.87 11.74
N ALA A 108 -3.49 11.03 10.90
CA ALA A 108 -3.40 9.57 10.96
C ALA A 108 -2.21 8.99 10.18
N LEU A 109 -1.70 9.71 9.17
CA LEU A 109 -0.49 9.32 8.43
C LEU A 109 0.74 9.78 9.21
N GLY A 110 1.62 8.84 9.56
CA GLY A 110 2.87 9.12 10.26
C GLY A 110 3.88 9.87 9.39
N SER A 111 5.08 10.10 9.94
CA SER A 111 6.13 10.88 9.29
C SER A 111 6.62 10.30 7.95
N ASN A 112 6.33 9.03 7.65
CA ASN A 112 6.74 8.38 6.39
C ASN A 112 5.61 8.28 5.35
N GLY A 113 4.41 8.80 5.65
CA GLY A 113 3.30 8.88 4.71
C GLY A 113 2.77 7.50 4.30
N CYS A 114 2.61 7.26 3.00
CA CYS A 114 2.05 5.98 2.49
C CYS A 114 2.84 4.75 2.92
N LEU A 115 4.14 4.87 3.23
CA LEU A 115 4.98 3.76 3.67
C LEU A 115 4.64 3.26 5.09
N ASP A 116 4.00 4.06 5.93
CA ASP A 116 3.63 3.61 7.28
C ASP A 116 2.63 2.44 7.22
N CYS A 117 1.81 2.38 6.16
CA CYS A 117 0.93 1.24 5.90
C CYS A 117 1.43 0.31 4.77
N HIS A 118 2.10 0.85 3.74
CA HIS A 118 2.50 0.10 2.54
C HIS A 118 3.97 -0.34 2.52
N ASP A 119 4.65 -0.39 3.66
CA ASP A 119 5.97 -1.04 3.76
C ASP A 119 5.83 -2.53 4.07
N ASN A 120 6.76 -3.35 3.60
CA ASN A 120 6.75 -4.80 3.88
C ASN A 120 7.04 -5.14 5.35
N LYS A 121 7.59 -4.18 6.10
CA LYS A 121 7.80 -4.25 7.55
C LYS A 121 6.64 -3.63 8.33
N SER A 122 5.67 -3.00 7.67
CA SER A 122 4.48 -2.48 8.34
C SER A 122 3.58 -3.64 8.78
N ALA A 123 3.13 -3.58 10.03
CA ALA A 123 2.14 -4.50 10.57
C ALA A 123 0.74 -4.32 9.94
N PHE A 124 0.47 -3.17 9.30
CA PHE A 124 -0.89 -2.74 8.96
C PHE A 124 -1.66 -3.70 8.03
N PHE A 125 -1.01 -4.28 7.00
CA PHE A 125 -1.68 -5.23 6.11
C PHE A 125 -1.33 -6.69 6.41
N MET A 126 -0.11 -6.92 6.88
CA MET A 126 0.49 -8.26 6.93
C MET A 126 0.48 -8.90 8.32
N SER A 127 0.16 -8.13 9.38
CA SER A 127 0.01 -8.70 10.72
C SER A 127 -1.15 -9.68 10.77
N GLN A 128 -1.02 -10.67 11.65
CA GLN A 128 -2.11 -11.56 12.01
C GLN A 128 -2.98 -10.88 13.06
N VAL A 129 -4.28 -10.83 12.81
CA VAL A 129 -5.30 -10.37 13.75
C VAL A 129 -6.14 -11.56 14.20
N VAL A 130 -6.60 -11.54 15.44
CA VAL A 130 -7.46 -12.60 15.99
C VAL A 130 -8.81 -12.56 15.29
N ARG A 131 -9.23 -13.69 14.74
CA ARG A 131 -10.54 -13.93 14.14
C ARG A 131 -11.47 -14.63 15.12
N TYR A 132 -11.01 -15.71 15.74
CA TYR A 132 -11.68 -16.37 16.86
C TYR A 132 -10.72 -16.50 18.03
N PRO A 133 -11.17 -16.30 19.28
CA PRO A 133 -10.32 -16.38 20.46
C PRO A 133 -9.55 -17.70 20.56
N PHE A 134 -10.22 -18.83 20.29
CA PHE A 134 -9.65 -20.16 20.42
C PHE A 134 -10.21 -21.14 19.36
N ASP A 135 -9.40 -22.10 18.94
CA ASP A 135 -9.80 -23.34 18.28
C ASP A 135 -9.96 -24.46 19.32
N GLU A 136 -10.29 -25.68 18.88
CA GLU A 136 -10.47 -26.86 19.75
C GLU A 136 -9.21 -27.28 20.54
N ASN A 137 -8.05 -26.68 20.24
CA ASN A 137 -6.79 -26.92 20.94
C ASN A 137 -6.37 -25.72 21.81
N GLY A 138 -7.25 -24.72 22.00
CA GLY A 138 -6.91 -23.52 22.76
C GLY A 138 -6.01 -22.53 22.04
N HIS A 139 -5.81 -22.66 20.71
CA HIS A 139 -5.02 -21.70 19.96
C HIS A 139 -5.88 -20.61 19.31
N ALA A 140 -5.40 -19.36 19.34
CA ALA A 140 -6.09 -18.27 18.65
C ALA A 140 -6.17 -18.51 17.14
N VAL A 141 -7.40 -18.47 16.59
CA VAL A 141 -7.60 -18.52 15.15
C VAL A 141 -7.33 -17.13 14.61
N THR A 142 -6.29 -17.01 13.80
CA THR A 142 -5.87 -15.72 13.25
C THR A 142 -6.12 -15.61 11.75
N MET A 143 -6.10 -14.38 11.24
CA MET A 143 -6.12 -14.06 9.82
C MET A 143 -5.27 -12.84 9.53
N PRO A 144 -4.72 -12.68 8.31
CA PRO A 144 -3.99 -11.47 7.98
C PRO A 144 -4.93 -10.27 7.86
N GLN A 145 -4.47 -9.10 8.32
CA GLN A 145 -5.27 -7.88 8.37
C GLN A 145 -5.80 -7.42 7.00
N TYR A 146 -5.06 -7.66 5.90
CA TYR A 146 -5.56 -7.36 4.56
C TYR A 146 -6.86 -8.08 4.21
N ARG A 147 -7.08 -9.31 4.71
CA ARG A 147 -8.34 -10.04 4.48
C ARG A 147 -9.49 -9.43 5.26
N LEU A 148 -9.21 -8.96 6.48
CA LEU A 148 -10.20 -8.26 7.30
C LEU A 148 -10.64 -6.96 6.62
N LEU A 149 -9.73 -6.28 5.93
CA LEU A 149 -10.01 -5.06 5.14
C LEU A 149 -10.64 -5.33 3.76
N GLY A 150 -11.05 -6.57 3.45
CA GLY A 150 -11.65 -6.92 2.16
C GLY A 150 -10.69 -6.80 0.97
N LEU A 151 -9.38 -6.94 1.20
CA LEU A 151 -8.36 -6.94 0.16
C LEU A 151 -7.94 -8.37 -0.19
N THR A 152 -7.61 -8.57 -1.46
CA THR A 152 -6.93 -9.79 -1.90
C THR A 152 -5.44 -9.74 -1.51
N PRO A 153 -4.77 -10.89 -1.31
CA PRO A 153 -3.33 -10.91 -1.06
C PRO A 153 -2.55 -10.18 -2.17
N PHE A 154 -3.00 -10.35 -3.42
CA PHE A 154 -2.39 -9.72 -4.59
C PHE A 154 -2.58 -8.20 -4.60
N SER A 155 -3.76 -7.68 -4.24
CA SER A 155 -3.98 -6.24 -4.10
C SER A 155 -3.11 -5.63 -2.99
N ALA A 156 -3.00 -6.31 -1.83
CA ALA A 156 -2.17 -5.82 -0.74
C ALA A 156 -0.68 -5.79 -1.13
N TRP A 157 -0.19 -6.86 -1.76
CA TRP A 157 1.19 -6.97 -2.19
C TRP A 157 1.55 -5.96 -3.29
N THR A 158 0.69 -5.78 -4.29
CA THR A 158 0.97 -4.81 -5.37
C THR A 158 0.98 -3.37 -4.85
N GLY A 159 0.13 -3.03 -3.87
CA GLY A 159 0.19 -1.76 -3.17
C GLY A 159 1.53 -1.54 -2.46
N ILE A 160 2.01 -2.54 -1.70
CA ILE A 160 3.32 -2.47 -1.03
C ILE A 160 4.45 -2.31 -2.04
N TRP A 161 4.47 -3.12 -3.11
CA TRP A 161 5.52 -3.04 -4.13
C TRP A 161 5.53 -1.68 -4.84
N ARG A 162 4.35 -1.15 -5.19
CA ARG A 162 4.21 0.16 -5.82
C ARG A 162 4.81 1.27 -4.96
N GLU A 163 4.48 1.28 -3.68
CA GLU A 163 4.94 2.32 -2.76
C GLU A 163 6.43 2.19 -2.40
N THR A 164 6.90 0.97 -2.14
CA THR A 164 8.28 0.71 -1.66
C THR A 164 9.33 0.64 -2.78
N ARG A 165 8.95 0.30 -4.01
CA ARG A 165 9.90 0.09 -5.13
C ARG A 165 9.61 1.01 -6.32
N LEU A 166 8.40 0.95 -6.86
CA LEU A 166 8.10 1.62 -8.13
C LEU A 166 8.20 3.15 -8.01
N LYS A 167 7.49 3.73 -7.05
CA LYS A 167 7.47 5.19 -6.88
C LYS A 167 8.83 5.79 -6.50
N PRO A 168 9.65 5.19 -5.62
CA PRO A 168 11.02 5.66 -5.40
C PRO A 168 11.83 5.76 -6.69
N VAL A 169 11.77 4.74 -7.57
CA VAL A 169 12.44 4.78 -8.88
C VAL A 169 11.85 5.87 -9.77
N LEU A 170 10.53 6.04 -9.76
CA LEU A 170 9.84 7.11 -10.48
C LEU A 170 10.30 8.49 -10.02
N TYR A 171 10.44 8.71 -8.71
CA TYR A 171 10.88 10.00 -8.16
C TYR A 171 12.36 10.26 -8.44
N ILE A 172 13.24 9.25 -8.38
CA ILE A 172 14.62 9.40 -8.84
C ILE A 172 14.64 9.84 -10.31
N GLY A 173 13.86 9.16 -11.17
CA GLY A 173 13.75 9.53 -12.58
C GLY A 173 13.19 10.94 -12.78
N LEU A 174 12.24 11.38 -11.95
CA LEU A 174 11.68 12.73 -11.98
C LEU A 174 12.76 13.76 -11.68
N PHE A 175 13.57 13.56 -10.63
CA PHE A 175 14.65 14.48 -10.32
C PHE A 175 15.70 14.54 -11.44
N LEU A 176 16.03 13.41 -12.07
CA LEU A 176 16.88 13.38 -13.27
C LEU A 176 16.24 14.16 -14.43
N LEU A 177 14.91 14.04 -14.61
CA LEU A 177 14.19 14.77 -15.65
C LEU A 177 14.26 16.28 -15.43
N LEU A 178 14.15 16.73 -14.18
CA LEU A 178 14.24 18.14 -13.80
C LEU A 178 15.63 18.75 -14.03
N MET A 179 16.69 17.94 -14.18
CA MET A 179 18.04 18.42 -14.54
C MET A 179 18.19 18.75 -16.03
N ILE A 180 17.35 18.17 -16.91
CA ILE A 180 17.45 18.36 -18.36
C ILE A 180 17.26 19.83 -18.77
N PRO A 181 16.23 20.57 -18.29
CA PRO A 181 16.08 21.98 -18.60
C PRO A 181 17.32 22.81 -18.24
N LEU A 182 18.00 22.49 -17.13
CA LEU A 182 19.21 23.17 -16.70
C LEU A 182 20.35 22.98 -17.73
N ALA A 183 20.50 21.77 -18.24
CA ALA A 183 21.46 21.43 -19.29
C ALA A 183 21.18 22.17 -20.60
N LEU A 184 19.90 22.18 -21.01
CA LEU A 184 19.45 22.84 -22.22
C LEU A 184 19.58 24.37 -22.10
N ALA A 185 19.34 24.93 -20.92
CA ALA A 185 19.57 26.35 -20.63
C ALA A 185 21.06 26.69 -20.69
N GLY A 186 21.94 25.86 -20.11
CA GLY A 186 23.38 26.03 -20.23
C GLY A 186 23.85 25.98 -21.68
N GLU A 187 23.35 25.03 -22.48
CA GLU A 187 23.62 24.96 -23.91
C GLU A 187 23.14 26.23 -24.65
N PHE A 188 21.95 26.73 -24.31
CA PHE A 188 21.40 27.95 -24.89
C PHE A 188 22.26 29.18 -24.56
N VAL A 189 22.66 29.34 -23.30
CA VAL A 189 23.52 30.45 -22.85
C VAL A 189 24.87 30.42 -23.55
N LEU A 190 25.51 29.25 -23.66
CA LEU A 190 26.78 29.12 -24.38
C LEU A 190 26.62 29.54 -25.85
N ARG A 191 25.55 29.09 -26.52
CA ARG A 191 25.27 29.50 -27.90
C ARG A 191 25.00 31.00 -28.03
N TRP A 192 24.34 31.60 -27.04
CA TRP A 192 24.06 33.04 -27.04
C TRP A 192 25.34 33.87 -26.87
N ILE A 193 26.25 33.44 -25.98
CA ILE A 193 27.53 34.12 -25.73
C ILE A 193 28.47 34.02 -26.94
N TYR A 194 28.66 32.81 -27.47
CA TYR A 194 29.62 32.60 -28.57
C TYR A 194 29.03 32.95 -29.95
N GLY A 195 27.71 32.97 -30.08
CA GLY A 195 27.02 33.32 -31.33
C GLY A 195 27.52 32.45 -32.50
N PRO A 196 27.93 33.06 -33.64
CA PRO A 196 28.49 32.33 -34.78
C PRO A 196 29.98 31.96 -34.61
N HIS A 197 30.65 32.44 -33.56
CA HIS A 197 32.08 32.19 -33.35
C HIS A 197 32.34 30.75 -32.88
N GLN A 198 33.55 30.25 -33.15
CA GLN A 198 33.95 28.91 -32.73
C GLN A 198 34.02 28.82 -31.20
N MET A 199 33.16 27.99 -30.62
CA MET A 199 33.17 27.69 -29.19
C MET A 199 34.31 26.72 -28.86
N PRO A 200 35.11 26.97 -27.81
CA PRO A 200 36.15 26.03 -27.39
C PRO A 200 35.57 24.64 -27.07
N LYS A 201 36.25 23.58 -27.51
CA LYS A 201 35.77 22.18 -27.38
C LYS A 201 35.44 21.79 -25.94
N ILE A 202 36.20 22.28 -24.96
CA ILE A 202 35.98 22.02 -23.53
C ILE A 202 34.61 22.55 -23.08
N LEU A 203 34.22 23.75 -23.52
CA LEU A 203 32.94 24.36 -23.17
C LEU A 203 31.75 23.64 -23.83
N ALA A 204 31.95 23.01 -24.99
CA ALA A 204 30.91 22.19 -25.63
C ALA A 204 30.50 20.99 -24.78
N TYR A 205 31.43 20.42 -24.02
CA TYR A 205 31.18 19.28 -23.12
C TYR A 205 30.61 19.69 -21.76
N LEU A 206 30.65 20.97 -21.40
CA LEU A 206 30.20 21.45 -20.09
C LEU A 206 28.74 21.05 -19.77
N PRO A 207 27.74 21.19 -20.67
CA PRO A 207 26.37 20.77 -20.38
C PRO A 207 26.25 19.26 -20.11
N VAL A 208 26.97 18.42 -20.87
CA VAL A 208 26.96 16.96 -20.66
C VAL A 208 27.61 16.60 -19.34
N PHE A 209 28.75 17.23 -19.02
CA PHE A 209 29.45 17.00 -17.77
C PHE A 209 28.60 17.41 -16.56
N LEU A 210 27.96 18.59 -16.60
CA LEU A 210 27.08 19.05 -15.53
C LEU A 210 25.90 18.09 -15.32
N VAL A 211 25.26 17.63 -16.40
CA VAL A 211 24.17 16.65 -16.28
C VAL A 211 24.66 15.35 -15.66
N ALA A 212 25.81 14.83 -16.10
CA ALA A 212 26.38 13.60 -15.54
C ALA A 212 26.68 13.77 -14.04
N LEU A 213 27.35 14.88 -13.68
CA LEU A 213 27.68 15.22 -12.30
C LEU A 213 26.43 15.34 -11.42
N PHE A 214 25.43 16.11 -11.85
CA PHE A 214 24.17 16.26 -11.11
C PHE A 214 23.37 14.95 -11.05
N SER A 215 23.40 14.13 -12.11
CA SER A 215 22.76 12.81 -12.08
C SER A 215 23.41 11.90 -11.04
N ILE A 216 24.73 11.90 -10.95
CA ILE A 216 25.48 11.17 -9.91
C ILE A 216 25.16 11.75 -8.53
N ALA A 217 25.14 13.07 -8.38
CA ALA A 217 24.80 13.72 -7.13
C ALA A 217 23.38 13.37 -6.65
N VAL A 218 22.40 13.33 -7.55
CA VAL A 218 21.03 12.87 -7.24
C VAL A 218 21.05 11.41 -6.77
N LEU A 219 21.77 10.53 -7.44
CA LEU A 219 21.85 9.11 -7.04
C LEU A 219 22.54 8.94 -5.67
N LEU A 220 23.60 9.68 -5.40
CA LEU A 220 24.29 9.67 -4.11
C LEU A 220 23.43 10.25 -3.00
N LEU A 221 22.74 11.37 -3.27
CA LEU A 221 21.81 11.99 -2.34
C LEU A 221 20.69 11.01 -1.98
N MET A 222 20.13 10.30 -2.97
CA MET A 222 19.08 9.30 -2.76
C MET A 222 19.50 8.09 -1.93
N ALA A 223 20.82 7.85 -1.77
CA ALA A 223 21.32 6.81 -0.88
C ALA A 223 21.29 7.23 0.60
N ASP A 224 21.30 8.53 0.90
CA ASP A 224 21.24 9.09 2.24
C ASP A 224 19.81 9.60 2.57
N ARG A 225 19.10 8.82 3.38
CA ARG A 225 17.72 9.14 3.78
C ARG A 225 17.61 10.44 4.59
N GLN A 226 18.59 10.77 5.41
CA GLN A 226 18.54 11.99 6.22
C GLN A 226 18.72 13.22 5.32
N LEU A 227 19.68 13.15 4.41
CA LEU A 227 19.95 14.23 3.47
C LEU A 227 18.78 14.45 2.50
N VAL A 228 18.16 13.37 1.99
CA VAL A 228 16.95 13.45 1.16
C VAL A 228 15.83 14.19 1.88
N ASN A 229 15.54 13.81 3.12
CA ASN A 229 14.47 14.43 3.89
C ASN A 229 14.74 15.89 4.23
N PHE A 230 16.00 16.30 4.25
CA PHE A 230 16.40 17.70 4.48
C PHE A 230 16.32 18.56 3.21
N ILE A 231 16.77 18.04 2.06
CA ILE A 231 16.91 18.82 0.82
C ILE A 231 15.66 18.75 -0.07
N LEU A 232 14.99 17.61 -0.11
CA LEU A 232 13.93 17.33 -1.06
C LEU A 232 12.54 17.34 -0.39
N PRO A 233 11.47 17.56 -1.18
CA PRO A 233 10.12 17.41 -0.66
C PRO A 233 9.93 16.03 -0.03
N SER A 234 9.25 16.01 1.12
CA SER A 234 8.98 14.77 1.83
C SER A 234 8.21 13.78 0.94
N ARG A 235 8.35 12.48 1.25
CA ARG A 235 7.63 11.43 0.54
C ARG A 235 6.11 11.69 0.52
N PHE A 236 5.57 12.12 1.65
CA PHE A 236 4.16 12.49 1.78
C PHE A 236 3.75 13.62 0.82
N TRP A 237 4.59 14.64 0.66
CA TRP A 237 4.32 15.74 -0.27
C TRP A 237 4.29 15.25 -1.72
N LEU A 238 5.25 14.42 -2.12
CA LEU A 238 5.30 13.85 -3.47
C LEU A 238 4.07 12.98 -3.75
N ASP A 239 3.68 12.10 -2.81
CA ASP A 239 2.50 11.25 -2.96
C ASP A 239 1.19 12.06 -3.00
N SER A 240 1.07 13.11 -2.19
CA SER A 240 -0.11 13.99 -2.17
C SER A 240 -0.26 14.80 -3.46
N ASN A 241 0.86 15.09 -4.14
CA ASN A 241 0.90 15.84 -5.39
C ASN A 241 1.13 14.93 -6.62
N HIS A 242 0.89 13.63 -6.49
CA HIS A 242 1.22 12.64 -7.52
C HIS A 242 0.55 12.96 -8.87
N PHE A 243 -0.66 13.50 -8.87
CA PHE A 243 -1.32 13.95 -10.10
C PHE A 243 -0.52 15.04 -10.83
N ALA A 244 -0.05 16.06 -10.11
CA ALA A 244 0.74 17.14 -10.70
C ALA A 244 2.10 16.62 -11.21
N ILE A 245 2.74 15.72 -10.46
CA ILE A 245 3.96 15.04 -10.89
C ILE A 245 3.71 14.25 -12.18
N ALA A 246 2.62 13.50 -12.26
CA ALA A 246 2.25 12.78 -13.46
C ALA A 246 2.06 13.71 -14.66
N MET A 247 1.42 14.87 -14.48
CA MET A 247 1.26 15.87 -15.55
C MET A 247 2.61 16.40 -16.06
N VAL A 248 3.57 16.66 -15.17
CA VAL A 248 4.93 17.09 -15.58
C VAL A 248 5.62 16.02 -16.42
N ILE A 249 5.56 14.75 -15.99
CA ILE A 249 6.15 13.62 -16.72
C ILE A 249 5.46 13.42 -18.07
N LEU A 250 4.13 13.51 -18.12
CA LEU A 250 3.35 13.39 -19.36
C LEU A 250 3.70 14.49 -20.35
N PHE A 251 3.80 15.74 -19.88
CA PHE A 251 4.21 16.86 -20.72
C PHE A 251 5.61 16.63 -21.32
N ALA A 252 6.57 16.22 -20.49
CA ALA A 252 7.92 15.88 -20.97
C ALA A 252 7.90 14.69 -21.95
N GLY A 253 7.08 13.68 -21.70
CA GLY A 253 6.86 12.55 -22.59
C GLY A 253 6.29 12.96 -23.95
N ILE A 254 5.29 13.84 -23.97
CA ILE A 254 4.71 14.39 -25.21
C ILE A 254 5.78 15.14 -26.00
N LEU A 255 6.56 16.01 -25.33
CA LEU A 255 7.68 16.72 -25.96
C LEU A 255 8.72 15.74 -26.54
N ALA A 256 9.00 14.63 -25.85
CA ALA A 256 9.91 13.60 -26.34
C ALA A 256 9.35 12.88 -27.58
N VAL A 257 8.06 12.53 -27.60
CA VAL A 257 7.38 11.94 -28.77
C VAL A 257 7.44 12.91 -29.95
N VAL A 258 7.04 14.16 -29.77
CA VAL A 258 7.04 15.20 -30.81
C VAL A 258 8.45 15.40 -31.36
N TYR A 259 9.46 15.47 -30.49
CA TYR A 259 10.87 15.59 -30.90
C TYR A 259 11.32 14.40 -31.76
N ARG A 260 10.98 13.17 -31.36
CA ARG A 260 11.33 11.97 -32.12
C ARG A 260 10.62 11.90 -33.47
N LEU A 261 9.33 12.23 -33.52
CA LEU A 261 8.54 12.27 -34.74
C LEU A 261 9.07 13.33 -35.72
N ARG A 262 9.33 14.55 -35.24
CA ARG A 262 9.93 15.62 -36.06
C ARG A 262 11.26 15.17 -36.68
N ASN A 263 12.13 14.55 -35.88
CA ASN A 263 13.40 14.04 -36.39
C ASN A 263 13.24 12.90 -37.41
N ALA A 264 12.24 12.03 -37.24
CA ALA A 264 11.96 10.95 -38.18
C ALA A 264 11.50 11.50 -39.54
N VAL A 265 10.61 12.49 -39.53
CA VAL A 265 10.10 13.17 -40.73
C VAL A 265 11.21 13.96 -41.43
N GLN A 266 11.95 14.81 -40.70
CA GLN A 266 12.96 15.70 -41.29
C GLN A 266 14.15 14.97 -41.90
N LYS A 267 14.62 13.88 -41.27
CA LYS A 267 15.84 13.19 -41.73
C LYS A 267 15.58 12.12 -42.80
N LYS A 268 14.35 12.02 -43.36
CA LYS A 268 13.89 10.87 -44.18
C LYS A 268 14.43 9.54 -43.60
N SER A 269 14.41 9.45 -42.27
CA SER A 269 15.20 8.46 -41.55
C SER A 269 14.55 7.09 -41.74
N LYS A 270 15.14 6.23 -42.57
CA LYS A 270 14.82 4.79 -42.64
C LYS A 270 15.27 4.04 -41.37
N ASN A 271 15.62 4.73 -40.29
CA ASN A 271 16.12 4.11 -39.07
C ASN A 271 14.98 3.44 -38.28
N ARG A 272 14.72 2.17 -38.63
CA ARG A 272 13.68 1.30 -38.07
C ARG A 272 13.70 1.27 -36.53
N LYS A 273 14.89 1.37 -35.92
CA LYS A 273 15.05 1.41 -34.45
C LYS A 273 14.40 2.66 -33.85
N GLN A 274 14.62 3.84 -34.43
CA GLN A 274 14.05 5.08 -33.90
C GLN A 274 12.52 5.09 -33.99
N MET A 275 11.97 4.51 -35.07
CA MET A 275 10.52 4.36 -35.24
C MET A 275 9.91 3.38 -34.23
N PHE A 276 10.61 2.28 -33.93
CA PHE A 276 10.18 1.28 -32.95
C PHE A 276 9.98 1.89 -31.56
N TRP A 277 11.00 2.56 -31.03
CA TRP A 277 10.91 3.18 -29.71
C TRP A 277 9.87 4.31 -29.63
N THR A 278 9.58 5.01 -30.73
CA THR A 278 8.48 5.99 -30.76
C THR A 278 7.12 5.30 -30.67
N LYS A 279 6.92 4.19 -31.38
CA LYS A 279 5.67 3.41 -31.30
C LYS A 279 5.45 2.85 -29.90
N GLU A 280 6.49 2.32 -29.27
CA GLU A 280 6.41 1.86 -27.87
C GLU A 280 6.00 2.99 -26.92
N LEU A 281 6.63 4.15 -27.03
CA LEU A 281 6.29 5.30 -26.17
C LEU A 281 4.83 5.74 -26.37
N VAL A 282 4.34 5.75 -27.62
CA VAL A 282 2.92 6.02 -27.92
C VAL A 282 2.00 4.94 -27.35
N ALA A 283 2.35 3.66 -27.45
CA ALA A 283 1.59 2.57 -26.84
C ALA A 283 1.52 2.73 -25.33
N THR A 284 2.61 3.13 -24.67
CA THR A 284 2.63 3.43 -23.23
C THR A 284 1.68 4.56 -22.87
N PHE A 285 1.57 5.62 -23.70
CA PHE A 285 0.57 6.67 -23.50
C PHE A 285 -0.87 6.14 -23.57
N VAL A 286 -1.16 5.20 -24.48
CA VAL A 286 -2.48 4.57 -24.56
C VAL A 286 -2.77 3.76 -23.29
N VAL A 287 -1.81 2.94 -22.84
CA VAL A 287 -1.95 2.17 -21.58
C VAL A 287 -2.19 3.10 -20.40
N LEU A 288 -1.42 4.19 -20.30
CA LEU A 288 -1.56 5.19 -19.24
C LEU A 288 -2.93 5.86 -19.28
N PHE A 289 -3.41 6.24 -20.46
CA PHE A 289 -4.74 6.84 -20.62
C PHE A 289 -5.85 5.88 -20.19
N VAL A 290 -5.79 4.62 -20.63
CA VAL A 290 -6.77 3.59 -20.24
C VAL A 290 -6.74 3.35 -18.73
N ALA A 291 -5.55 3.21 -18.14
CA ALA A 291 -5.40 3.06 -16.69
C ALA A 291 -5.95 4.27 -15.92
N GLY A 292 -5.66 5.49 -16.40
CA GLY A 292 -6.19 6.72 -15.81
C GLY A 292 -7.73 6.81 -15.89
N LEU A 293 -8.33 6.38 -17.00
CA LEU A 293 -9.79 6.30 -17.12
C LEU A 293 -10.39 5.29 -16.13
N LEU A 294 -9.79 4.11 -16.00
CA LEU A 294 -10.24 3.09 -15.05
C LEU A 294 -10.18 3.61 -13.60
N MET A 295 -9.16 4.37 -13.25
CA MET A 295 -9.04 5.02 -11.93
C MET A 295 -10.17 6.01 -11.64
N LEU A 296 -10.70 6.69 -12.67
CA LEU A 296 -11.75 7.71 -12.54
C LEU A 296 -13.16 7.11 -12.54
N ILE A 297 -13.43 6.16 -13.43
CA ILE A 297 -14.79 5.64 -13.68
C ILE A 297 -15.28 4.75 -12.53
N LYS A 298 -14.37 4.09 -11.80
CA LYS A 298 -14.69 3.22 -10.65
C LYS A 298 -15.89 2.28 -10.90
N VAL A 299 -15.80 1.47 -11.94
CA VAL A 299 -16.90 0.58 -12.35
C VAL A 299 -17.30 -0.35 -11.18
N PRO A 300 -18.60 -0.37 -10.79
CA PRO A 300 -19.09 -1.29 -9.75
C PRO A 300 -18.81 -2.75 -10.11
N GLY A 301 -18.43 -3.56 -9.11
CA GLY A 301 -18.04 -4.96 -9.32
C GLY A 301 -16.62 -5.18 -9.86
N LEU A 302 -15.90 -4.14 -10.26
CA LEU A 302 -14.51 -4.21 -10.75
C LEU A 302 -13.52 -3.52 -9.79
N ALA A 303 -13.79 -3.58 -8.48
CA ALA A 303 -12.96 -2.94 -7.46
C ALA A 303 -11.48 -3.34 -7.56
N GLU A 304 -11.20 -4.63 -7.78
CA GLU A 304 -9.84 -5.13 -7.99
C GLU A 304 -9.18 -4.50 -9.22
N VAL A 305 -9.87 -4.46 -10.37
CA VAL A 305 -9.34 -3.85 -11.60
C VAL A 305 -9.03 -2.37 -11.37
N ASN A 306 -9.91 -1.65 -10.68
CA ASN A 306 -9.69 -0.24 -10.34
C ASN A 306 -8.46 -0.07 -9.45
N ARG A 307 -8.23 -0.97 -8.47
CA ARG A 307 -7.02 -0.97 -7.62
C ARG A 307 -5.76 -1.23 -8.44
N PHE A 308 -5.79 -2.19 -9.36
CA PHE A 308 -4.66 -2.49 -10.24
C PHE A 308 -4.36 -1.37 -11.24
N ALA A 309 -5.37 -0.62 -11.68
CA ALA A 309 -5.20 0.51 -12.58
C ALA A 309 -4.20 1.55 -12.04
N TYR A 310 -4.17 1.79 -10.72
CA TYR A 310 -3.17 2.68 -10.11
C TYR A 310 -1.73 2.17 -10.31
N THR A 311 -1.49 0.87 -10.14
CA THR A 311 -0.14 0.30 -10.32
C THR A 311 0.26 0.28 -11.80
N ILE A 312 -0.67 -0.06 -12.69
CA ILE A 312 -0.45 -0.02 -14.14
C ILE A 312 -0.15 1.41 -14.60
N PHE A 313 -0.88 2.39 -14.07
CA PHE A 313 -0.66 3.81 -14.34
C PHE A 313 0.76 4.24 -13.96
N ASP A 314 1.22 3.92 -12.74
CA ASP A 314 2.57 4.28 -12.28
C ASP A 314 3.67 3.57 -13.08
N VAL A 315 3.45 2.31 -13.50
CA VAL A 315 4.38 1.58 -14.36
C VAL A 315 4.47 2.24 -15.73
N ALA A 316 3.32 2.56 -16.34
CA ALA A 316 3.29 3.25 -17.63
C ALA A 316 3.93 4.64 -17.52
N LEU A 317 3.70 5.36 -16.43
CA LEU A 317 4.29 6.66 -16.16
C LEU A 317 5.82 6.58 -16.05
N LEU A 318 6.35 5.54 -15.39
CA LEU A 318 7.79 5.27 -15.35
C LEU A 318 8.35 4.99 -16.75
N PHE A 319 7.66 4.23 -17.59
CA PHE A 319 8.11 4.00 -18.98
C PHE A 319 8.09 5.29 -19.81
N VAL A 320 7.08 6.15 -19.64
CA VAL A 320 7.06 7.48 -20.28
C VAL A 320 8.26 8.32 -19.83
N LEU A 321 8.54 8.33 -18.53
CA LEU A 321 9.67 9.03 -17.92
C LEU A 321 11.01 8.55 -18.47
N ILE A 322 11.25 7.23 -18.51
CA ILE A 322 12.46 6.64 -19.09
C ILE A 322 12.57 7.01 -20.57
N GLY A 323 11.47 6.92 -21.32
CA GLY A 323 11.41 7.32 -22.71
C GLY A 323 11.80 8.79 -22.92
N ALA A 324 11.30 9.69 -22.07
CA ALA A 324 11.64 11.11 -22.08
C ALA A 324 13.13 11.33 -21.76
N LEU A 325 13.64 10.75 -20.67
CA LEU A 325 15.04 10.82 -20.26
C LEU A 325 15.96 10.38 -21.41
N VAL A 326 15.77 9.16 -21.94
CA VAL A 326 16.59 8.65 -23.05
C VAL A 326 16.57 9.59 -24.25
N THR A 327 15.41 10.16 -24.58
CA THR A 327 15.27 11.11 -25.70
C THR A 327 16.09 12.36 -25.50
N PHE A 328 15.96 13.00 -24.33
CA PHE A 328 16.59 14.28 -24.07
C PHE A 328 18.09 14.16 -23.81
N TYR A 329 18.53 13.14 -23.08
CA TYR A 329 19.97 12.86 -22.92
C TYR A 329 20.64 12.56 -24.26
N THR A 330 20.00 11.74 -25.10
CA THR A 330 20.52 11.45 -26.45
C THR A 330 20.60 12.73 -27.30
N ARG A 331 19.63 13.63 -27.17
CA ARG A 331 19.66 14.94 -27.85
C ARG A 331 20.84 15.78 -27.39
N ILE A 332 21.03 15.94 -26.08
CA ILE A 332 22.12 16.75 -25.51
C ILE A 332 23.48 16.22 -25.99
N ILE A 333 23.70 14.90 -25.87
CA ILE A 333 24.96 14.26 -26.31
C ILE A 333 25.19 14.47 -27.80
N LYS A 334 24.17 14.26 -28.65
CA LYS A 334 24.31 14.45 -30.11
C LYS A 334 24.62 15.89 -30.48
N ASN A 335 23.98 16.86 -29.81
CA ASN A 335 24.25 18.28 -30.02
C ASN A 335 25.70 18.62 -29.65
N THR A 336 26.19 18.16 -28.50
CA THR A 336 27.57 18.36 -28.06
C THR A 336 28.56 17.76 -29.07
N ILE A 337 28.35 16.52 -29.52
CA ILE A 337 29.22 15.88 -30.53
C ILE A 337 29.22 16.65 -31.86
N GLN A 338 28.06 17.18 -32.26
CA GLN A 338 27.98 17.96 -33.50
C GLN A 338 28.72 19.29 -33.38
N GLN A 339 28.61 19.97 -32.23
CA GLN A 339 29.33 21.21 -31.96
C GLN A 339 30.85 21.02 -31.93
N THR A 340 31.34 19.91 -31.37
CA THR A 340 32.79 19.62 -31.32
C THR A 340 33.39 19.21 -32.66
N LYS A 341 32.57 18.80 -33.63
CA LYS A 341 33.00 18.57 -35.01
C LYS A 341 33.11 19.86 -35.83
N THR A 342 32.37 20.89 -35.45
CA THR A 342 32.35 22.21 -36.12
C THR A 342 33.28 23.24 -35.48
N ALA A 343 33.78 22.95 -34.28
CA ALA A 343 34.85 23.67 -33.58
C ALA A 343 36.20 22.98 -33.79
#